data_AF-A0A511J075-F1
#
_entry.id   AF-A0A511J075-F1
#
_cell.length_a   1.000
_cell.length_b   1.000
_cell.length_c   1.000
_cell.angle_alpha   90.00
_cell.angle_beta   90.00
_cell.angle_gamma   90.00
#
_symmetry.space_group_name_H-M   'P 1'
#
loop_
_entity.id
_entity.type
_entity.pdbx_description
1 polymer ?
#
loop_
_entity_poly.entity_id
_entity_poly.type
_entity_poly.pdbx_seq_one_letter_code
_entity_poly.pdbx_strand_id
1 'polypeptide(L)'
;MPWNMKDYPASMKNLEELTRKKAIDIGNALLAEGYPDDRAIPIAIKQAKEWYENADSSEKKDFSKEKNPTKKDKHDTNPRASKLLNADVLVKFEENEWIVLSEGAKKASNRFDTKEKAIEKAKEIAQNKETSVIIYKKDGSKEREINN
;
A
#
# COMPACT_ATOMS: atom_id res chain seq x y z
N MET A 1 1.14 -5.16 14.93
CA MET A 1 0.85 -6.55 15.38
C MET A 1 -0.55 -6.95 14.93
N PRO A 2 -0.86 -8.24 14.64
CA PRO A 2 -2.21 -8.63 14.20
C PRO A 2 -3.30 -8.32 15.24
N TRP A 3 -4.49 -8.00 14.74
CA TRP A 3 -5.67 -7.57 15.49
C TRP A 3 -6.80 -8.59 15.44
N ASN A 4 -7.81 -8.43 16.30
CA ASN A 4 -9.06 -9.18 16.29
C ASN A 4 -10.21 -8.30 16.81
N MET A 5 -11.45 -8.80 16.80
CA MET A 5 -12.64 -8.02 17.23
C MET A 5 -12.66 -7.57 18.70
N LYS A 6 -11.74 -8.04 19.55
CA LYS A 6 -11.59 -7.62 20.95
C LYS A 6 -10.35 -6.77 21.20
N ASP A 7 -9.35 -6.86 20.32
CA ASP A 7 -8.05 -6.22 20.45
C ASP A 7 -7.63 -5.67 19.09
N TYR A 8 -7.97 -4.41 18.87
CA TYR A 8 -7.82 -3.67 17.62
C TYR A 8 -7.41 -2.21 17.90
N PRO A 9 -6.90 -1.47 16.89
CA PRO A 9 -6.44 -0.10 17.05
C PRO A 9 -7.54 0.86 17.50
N ALA A 10 -7.19 1.84 18.34
CA ALA A 10 -8.14 2.82 18.87
C ALA A 10 -8.93 3.55 17.77
N SER A 11 -8.30 3.80 16.61
CA SER A 11 -8.93 4.43 15.43
C SER A 11 -10.12 3.65 14.87
N MET A 12 -10.23 2.34 15.16
CA MET A 12 -11.33 1.49 14.69
C MET A 12 -12.49 1.39 15.69
N LYS A 13 -12.36 1.95 16.91
CA LYS A 13 -13.33 1.81 18.00
C LYS A 13 -14.73 2.34 17.68
N ASN A 14 -14.82 3.38 16.85
CA ASN A 14 -16.08 4.05 16.51
C ASN A 14 -16.63 3.62 15.14
N LEU A 15 -16.05 2.60 14.50
CA LEU A 15 -16.57 2.05 13.25
C LEU A 15 -17.74 1.10 13.54
N GLU A 16 -18.69 1.03 12.62
CA GLU A 16 -19.72 -0.02 12.59
C GLU A 16 -19.09 -1.41 12.67
N GLU A 17 -19.77 -2.37 13.30
CA GLU A 17 -19.19 -3.69 13.59
C GLU A 17 -18.69 -4.40 12.32
N LEU A 18 -19.48 -4.36 11.25
CA LEU A 18 -19.14 -5.01 9.98
C LEU A 18 -17.94 -4.32 9.30
N THR A 19 -17.92 -2.99 9.30
CA THR A 19 -16.80 -2.19 8.77
C THR A 19 -15.53 -2.42 9.60
N ARG A 20 -15.64 -2.53 10.92
CA ARG A 20 -14.51 -2.84 11.81
C ARG A 20 -13.95 -4.23 11.52
N LYS A 21 -14.82 -5.22 11.38
CA LYS A 21 -14.44 -6.59 11.00
C LYS A 21 -13.65 -6.60 9.69
N LYS A 22 -14.15 -5.89 8.67
CA LYS A 22 -13.47 -5.76 7.37
C LYS A 22 -12.12 -5.03 7.49
N ALA A 23 -12.06 -3.95 8.28
CA ALA A 23 -10.84 -3.20 8.51
C ALA A 23 -9.78 -4.03 9.24
N ILE A 24 -10.17 -4.87 10.20
CA ILE A 24 -9.24 -5.78 10.88
C ILE A 24 -8.68 -6.82 9.92
N ASP A 25 -9.53 -7.41 9.07
CA ASP A 25 -9.12 -8.41 8.08
C ASP A 25 -8.11 -7.84 7.07
N ILE A 26 -8.45 -6.70 6.44
CA ILE A 26 -7.55 -5.98 5.53
C ILE A 26 -6.28 -5.54 6.26
N GLY A 27 -6.41 -5.03 7.47
CA GLY A 27 -5.31 -4.59 8.31
C GLY A 27 -4.32 -5.71 8.59
N ASN A 28 -4.80 -6.88 9.01
CA ASN A 28 -3.97 -8.05 9.27
C ASN A 28 -3.27 -8.55 8.00
N ALA A 29 -3.93 -8.49 6.84
CA ALA A 29 -3.30 -8.79 5.56
C ALA A 29 -2.16 -7.81 5.24
N LEU A 30 -2.37 -6.51 5.41
CA LEU A 30 -1.33 -5.49 5.23
C LEU A 30 -0.15 -5.70 6.20
N LEU A 31 -0.42 -6.01 7.46
CA LEU A 31 0.63 -6.33 8.44
C LEU A 31 1.42 -7.58 8.05
N ALA A 32 0.74 -8.60 7.52
CA ALA A 32 1.40 -9.80 7.02
C ALA A 32 2.28 -9.46 5.80
N GLU A 33 1.82 -8.55 4.94
CA GLU A 33 2.63 -7.91 3.89
C GLU A 33 3.64 -6.88 4.44
N GLY A 34 3.95 -6.86 5.73
CA GLY A 34 5.01 -6.03 6.30
C GLY A 34 4.75 -4.52 6.24
N TYR A 35 3.51 -4.08 6.03
CA TYR A 35 3.16 -2.68 6.28
C TYR A 35 3.25 -2.39 7.77
N PRO A 36 3.79 -1.23 8.16
CA PRO A 36 3.77 -0.80 9.55
C PRO A 36 2.34 -0.44 9.99
N ASP A 37 2.05 -0.56 11.28
CA ASP A 37 0.71 -0.34 11.85
C ASP A 37 0.16 1.07 11.48
N ASP A 38 1.00 2.10 11.50
CA ASP A 38 0.65 3.49 11.16
C ASP A 38 0.14 3.68 9.72
N ARG A 39 0.63 2.89 8.75
CA ARG A 39 0.12 2.84 7.38
C ARG A 39 -1.04 1.86 7.21
N ALA A 40 -0.94 0.69 7.82
CA ALA A 40 -1.94 -0.36 7.68
C ALA A 40 -3.32 0.08 8.21
N ILE A 41 -3.35 0.81 9.34
CA ILE A 41 -4.59 1.29 9.97
C ILE A 41 -5.41 2.20 9.04
N PRO A 42 -4.91 3.35 8.56
CA PRO A 42 -5.71 4.26 7.74
C PRO A 42 -6.11 3.63 6.39
N ILE A 43 -5.22 2.85 5.76
CA ILE A 43 -5.54 2.14 4.51
C ILE A 43 -6.67 1.15 4.73
N ALA A 44 -6.59 0.32 5.78
CA ALA A 44 -7.60 -0.67 6.07
C ALA A 44 -8.96 -0.04 6.43
N ILE A 45 -8.97 1.06 7.19
CA ILE A 45 -10.20 1.80 7.50
C ILE A 45 -10.83 2.37 6.22
N LYS A 46 -10.02 2.97 5.34
CA LYS A 46 -10.49 3.54 4.08
C LYS A 46 -11.12 2.46 3.20
N GLN A 47 -10.41 1.37 2.94
CA GLN A 47 -10.90 0.27 2.11
C GLN A 47 -12.14 -0.41 2.70
N ALA A 48 -12.20 -0.58 4.03
CA ALA A 48 -13.36 -1.15 4.68
C ALA A 48 -14.61 -0.27 4.55
N LYS A 49 -14.45 1.07 4.61
CA LYS A 49 -15.55 2.01 4.38
C LYS A 49 -16.00 1.98 2.92
N GLU A 50 -15.07 2.03 1.98
CA GLU A 50 -15.37 1.95 0.55
C GLU A 50 -16.11 0.63 0.21
N TRP A 51 -15.67 -0.49 0.78
CA TRP A 51 -16.37 -1.76 0.66
C TRP A 51 -17.78 -1.68 1.25
N TYR A 52 -17.94 -1.12 2.45
CA TYR A 52 -19.26 -1.02 3.09
C TYR A 52 -20.23 -0.13 2.29
N GLU A 53 -19.77 0.95 1.67
CA GLU A 53 -20.65 1.81 0.85
C GLU A 53 -21.05 1.13 -0.47
N ASN A 54 -20.13 0.39 -1.11
CA ASN A 54 -20.37 -0.22 -2.42
C ASN A 54 -20.99 -1.63 -2.37
N ALA A 55 -20.79 -2.37 -1.28
CA ALA A 55 -21.27 -3.74 -1.15
C ALA A 55 -22.79 -3.79 -1.03
N ASP A 56 -23.39 -4.76 -1.71
CA ASP A 56 -24.82 -5.00 -1.64
C ASP A 56 -25.23 -5.64 -0.29
N SER A 57 -26.54 -5.71 -0.05
CA SER A 57 -27.08 -6.23 1.21
C SER A 57 -26.83 -7.73 1.41
N SER A 58 -26.69 -8.50 0.32
CA SER A 58 -26.37 -9.93 0.39
C SER A 58 -24.91 -10.14 0.76
N GLU A 59 -24.00 -9.42 0.12
CA GLU A 59 -22.56 -9.48 0.40
C GLU A 59 -22.26 -9.09 1.85
N LYS A 60 -22.88 -8.02 2.35
CA LYS A 60 -22.78 -7.61 3.76
C LYS A 60 -23.29 -8.70 4.71
N LYS A 61 -24.40 -9.36 4.35
CA LYS A 61 -25.00 -10.42 5.16
C LYS A 61 -24.18 -11.70 5.15
N ASP A 62 -23.52 -12.02 4.05
CA ASP A 62 -22.65 -13.20 3.99
C ASP A 62 -21.35 -12.93 4.74
N PHE A 63 -20.75 -11.76 4.54
CA PHE A 63 -19.57 -11.34 5.30
C PHE A 63 -19.84 -11.27 6.81
N SER A 64 -21.04 -10.89 7.26
CA SER A 64 -21.36 -10.86 8.70
C SER A 64 -21.35 -12.26 9.32
N LYS A 65 -21.78 -13.30 8.59
CA LYS A 65 -21.77 -14.71 9.04
C LYS A 65 -20.40 -15.36 9.03
N GLU A 66 -19.45 -14.82 8.26
CA GLU A 66 -18.09 -15.34 8.24
C GLU A 66 -17.45 -15.30 9.63
N LYS A 67 -16.40 -16.10 9.83
CA LYS A 67 -15.68 -16.08 11.10
C LYS A 67 -15.02 -14.71 11.30
N ASN A 68 -14.95 -14.27 12.55
CA ASN A 68 -14.24 -13.04 12.87
C ASN A 68 -12.73 -13.22 12.65
N PRO A 69 -12.05 -12.19 12.11
CA PRO A 69 -10.62 -12.24 11.91
C PRO A 69 -9.91 -12.42 13.24
N THR A 70 -8.88 -13.25 13.23
CA THR A 70 -8.07 -13.61 14.39
C THR A 70 -6.60 -13.27 14.16
N LYS A 71 -5.87 -13.11 15.26
CA LYS A 71 -4.42 -12.84 15.21
C LYS A 71 -3.59 -13.97 14.61
N LYS A 72 -4.19 -15.15 14.39
CA LYS A 72 -3.53 -16.36 13.89
C LYS A 72 -3.91 -16.66 12.43
N ASP A 73 -4.74 -15.81 11.83
CA ASP A 73 -5.15 -16.02 10.46
C ASP A 73 -3.93 -15.97 9.55
N LYS A 74 -3.85 -16.95 8.65
CA LYS A 74 -2.77 -17.01 7.67
C LYS A 74 -3.19 -16.15 6.50
N HIS A 75 -2.47 -15.07 6.31
CA HIS A 75 -2.52 -14.30 5.07
C HIS A 75 -1.33 -14.71 4.23
N ASP A 76 -1.56 -15.06 2.96
CA ASP A 76 -0.47 -15.35 2.05
C ASP A 76 0.35 -14.08 1.85
N THR A 77 1.62 -14.12 2.25
CA THR A 77 2.51 -12.98 2.14
C THR A 77 3.40 -13.16 0.92
N ASN A 78 3.56 -12.10 0.14
CA ASN A 78 4.66 -11.98 -0.79
C ASN A 78 5.68 -11.00 -0.19
N PRO A 79 6.78 -11.48 0.41
CA PRO A 79 7.77 -10.62 1.06
C PRO A 79 8.40 -9.59 0.11
N ARG A 80 8.37 -9.84 -1.21
CA ARG A 80 8.79 -8.83 -2.20
C ARG A 80 7.74 -7.74 -2.41
N ALA A 81 6.46 -8.07 -2.39
CA ALA A 81 5.40 -7.08 -2.57
C ALA A 81 5.46 -6.04 -1.44
N SER A 82 5.51 -6.52 -0.19
CA SER A 82 5.81 -5.76 1.02
C SER A 82 6.92 -4.72 0.84
N LYS A 83 8.11 -5.20 0.47
CA LYS A 83 9.30 -4.37 0.34
C LYS A 83 9.15 -3.30 -0.73
N LEU A 84 8.46 -3.61 -1.82
CA LEU A 84 8.24 -2.67 -2.94
C LEU A 84 7.17 -1.61 -2.64
N LEU A 85 6.29 -1.86 -1.67
CA LEU A 85 5.24 -0.91 -1.27
C LEU A 85 5.80 0.23 -0.42
N ASN A 86 6.79 -0.07 0.42
CA ASN A 86 7.51 0.92 1.24
C ASN A 86 8.82 1.42 0.59
N ALA A 87 9.14 0.94 -0.61
CA ALA A 87 10.35 1.34 -1.33
C ALA A 87 10.18 2.70 -1.99
N ASP A 88 11.23 3.52 -1.92
CA ASP A 88 11.30 4.79 -2.63
C ASP A 88 11.12 4.61 -4.13
N VAL A 89 10.56 5.63 -4.77
CA VAL A 89 10.36 5.64 -6.21
C VAL A 89 11.59 6.22 -6.89
N LEU A 90 12.22 5.44 -7.76
CA LEU A 90 13.41 5.82 -8.48
C LEU A 90 13.06 6.31 -9.89
N VAL A 91 13.69 7.39 -10.33
CA VAL A 91 13.70 7.84 -11.73
C VAL A 91 15.10 7.64 -12.28
N LYS A 92 15.25 6.74 -13.26
CA LYS A 92 16.54 6.38 -13.87
C LYS A 92 16.47 6.48 -15.39
N PHE A 93 17.63 6.58 -16.04
CA PHE A 93 17.73 6.49 -17.50
C PHE A 93 18.30 5.13 -17.86
N GLU A 94 17.59 4.35 -18.68
CA GLU A 94 17.96 3.00 -19.11
C GLU A 94 17.44 2.78 -20.53
N GLU A 95 18.21 2.08 -21.38
CA GLU A 95 17.80 1.74 -22.76
C GLU A 95 17.27 2.92 -23.58
N ASN A 96 17.88 4.10 -23.40
CA ASN A 96 17.50 5.35 -24.07
C ASN A 96 16.14 5.96 -23.62
N GLU A 97 15.56 5.45 -22.53
CA GLU A 97 14.30 5.92 -21.94
C GLU A 97 14.46 6.30 -20.47
N TRP A 98 13.57 7.15 -19.97
CA TRP A 98 13.41 7.42 -18.55
C TRP A 98 12.43 6.45 -17.93
N ILE A 99 12.91 5.70 -16.94
CA ILE A 99 12.13 4.68 -16.27
C ILE A 99 11.77 5.10 -14.84
N VAL A 100 10.58 4.69 -14.41
CA VAL A 100 10.12 4.80 -13.04
C VAL A 100 10.04 3.39 -12.47
N LEU A 101 10.62 3.16 -11.29
CA LEU A 101 10.57 1.88 -10.60
C LEU A 101 10.64 2.07 -9.09
N SER A 102 10.11 1.14 -8.33
CA SER A 102 10.35 1.12 -6.88
C SER A 102 11.73 0.55 -6.57
N GLU A 103 12.38 1.05 -5.53
CA GLU A 103 13.69 0.56 -5.11
C GLU A 103 13.67 -0.97 -4.88
N GLY A 104 14.64 -1.67 -5.48
CA GLY A 104 14.71 -3.13 -5.45
C GLY A 104 13.76 -3.86 -6.43
N ALA A 105 12.96 -3.13 -7.21
CA ALA A 105 12.17 -3.72 -8.29
C ALA A 105 13.08 -4.21 -9.43
N LYS A 106 12.75 -5.36 -10.01
CA LYS A 106 13.46 -5.91 -11.18
C LYS A 106 13.02 -5.29 -12.51
N LYS A 107 11.87 -4.63 -12.53
CA LYS A 107 11.25 -4.08 -13.74
C LYS A 107 10.74 -2.67 -13.45
N ALA A 108 10.80 -1.82 -14.48
CA ALA A 108 10.16 -0.52 -14.47
C ALA A 108 8.63 -0.66 -14.31
N SER A 109 8.02 0.21 -13.52
CA SER A 109 6.57 0.40 -13.49
C SER A 109 6.11 1.16 -14.72
N ASN A 110 6.89 2.15 -15.17
CA ASN A 110 6.59 3.00 -16.32
C ASN A 110 7.88 3.40 -17.04
N ARG A 111 7.75 3.72 -18.33
CA ARG A 111 8.82 4.18 -19.21
C ARG A 111 8.35 5.41 -19.98
N PHE A 112 9.23 6.37 -20.19
CA PHE A 112 8.93 7.67 -20.77
C PHE A 112 10.10 8.19 -21.62
N ASP A 113 9.80 8.98 -22.66
CA ASP A 113 10.83 9.62 -23.48
C ASP A 113 11.56 10.76 -22.75
N THR A 114 10.86 11.44 -21.84
CA THR A 114 11.35 12.64 -21.16
C THR A 114 11.43 12.46 -19.66
N LYS A 115 12.42 13.14 -19.06
CA LYS A 115 12.68 13.08 -17.62
C LYS A 115 11.52 13.67 -16.83
N GLU A 116 10.95 14.76 -17.33
CA GLU A 116 9.88 15.52 -16.68
C GLU A 116 8.65 14.64 -16.48
N LYS A 117 8.24 13.88 -17.51
CA LYS A 117 7.12 12.93 -17.43
C LYS A 117 7.38 11.82 -16.41
N ALA A 118 8.61 11.29 -16.40
CA ALA A 118 9.00 10.28 -15.42
C ALA A 118 8.97 10.82 -13.98
N ILE A 119 9.43 12.05 -13.76
CA ILE A 119 9.40 12.71 -12.45
C ILE A 119 7.95 12.94 -11.98
N GLU A 120 7.08 13.43 -12.86
CA GLU A 120 5.66 13.64 -12.55
C GLU A 120 4.99 12.33 -12.12
N LYS A 121 5.18 11.27 -12.91
CA LYS A 121 4.63 9.96 -12.55
C LYS A 121 5.23 9.41 -11.26
N ALA A 122 6.53 9.60 -11.04
CA ALA A 122 7.18 9.15 -9.82
C ALA A 122 6.64 9.84 -8.57
N LYS A 123 6.36 11.15 -8.64
CA LYS A 123 5.72 11.90 -7.55
C LYS A 123 4.32 11.39 -7.23
N GLU A 124 3.51 11.13 -8.25
CA GLU A 124 2.17 10.56 -8.07
C GLU A 124 2.23 9.21 -7.33
N ILE A 125 3.13 8.32 -7.76
CA ILE A 125 3.32 7.02 -7.12
C ILE A 125 3.85 7.18 -5.69
N ALA A 126 4.83 8.04 -5.49
CA ALA A 126 5.43 8.29 -4.18
C ALA A 126 4.43 8.92 -3.21
N GLN A 127 3.50 9.76 -3.68
CA GLN A 127 2.42 10.33 -2.87
C GLN A 127 1.44 9.26 -2.42
N ASN A 128 1.04 8.38 -3.34
CA ASN A 128 0.17 7.25 -2.99
C ASN A 128 0.85 6.25 -2.03
N LYS A 129 2.18 6.18 -2.06
CA LYS A 129 2.99 5.31 -1.20
C LYS A 129 3.52 6.01 0.06
N GLU A 130 3.34 7.33 0.19
CA GLU A 130 3.98 8.16 1.23
C GLU A 130 5.51 7.93 1.34
N THR A 131 6.19 7.72 0.20
CA THR A 131 7.64 7.49 0.12
C THR A 131 8.35 8.66 -0.57
N SER A 132 9.68 8.63 -0.60
CA SER A 132 10.47 9.61 -1.34
C SER A 132 10.60 9.26 -2.82
N VAL A 133 10.94 10.26 -3.63
CA VAL A 133 11.37 10.09 -5.02
C VAL A 133 12.87 10.36 -5.12
N ILE A 134 13.64 9.39 -5.60
CA ILE A 134 15.08 9.54 -5.88
C ILE A 134 15.29 9.68 -7.38
N ILE A 135 15.81 10.84 -7.79
CA ILE A 135 16.05 11.16 -9.20
C ILE A 135 17.53 10.96 -9.49
N TYR A 136 17.84 10.20 -10.54
CA TYR A 136 19.19 9.99 -11.04
C TYR A 136 19.45 10.77 -12.33
N LYS A 137 20.72 11.00 -12.63
CA LYS A 137 21.21 11.48 -13.93
C LYS A 137 21.36 10.31 -14.91
N LYS A 138 21.61 10.63 -16.18
CA LYS A 138 21.91 9.62 -17.22
C LYS A 138 23.17 8.80 -16.94
N ASP A 139 24.11 9.37 -16.20
CA ASP A 139 25.35 8.70 -15.77
C ASP A 139 25.14 7.76 -14.55
N GLY A 140 23.92 7.67 -14.03
CA GLY A 140 23.59 6.84 -12.86
C GLY A 140 23.92 7.48 -11.51
N SER A 141 24.47 8.70 -11.46
CA SER A 141 24.67 9.43 -10.20
C SER A 141 23.35 10.00 -9.66
N LYS A 142 23.21 10.03 -8.32
CA LYS A 142 22.05 10.65 -7.67
C LYS A 142 22.04 12.15 -7.95
N GLU A 143 20.95 12.66 -8.50
CA GLU A 143 20.77 14.08 -8.76
C GLU A 143 20.16 14.79 -7.56
N ARG A 144 18.99 14.31 -7.11
CA ARG A 144 18.27 14.86 -5.96
C ARG A 144 17.23 13.87 -5.45
N GLU A 145 16.72 14.17 -4.27
CA GLU A 145 15.65 13.43 -3.61
C GLU A 145 14.51 14.40 -3.27
N ILE A 146 13.28 13.93 -3.42
CA ILE A 146 12.06 14.67 -3.09
C ILE A 146 11.33 13.85 -2.03
N ASN A 147 11.26 14.40 -0.82
CA ASN A 147 10.50 13.78 0.28
C ASN A 147 9.03 14.20 0.17
N ASN A 148 8.14 13.30 0.58
CA ASN A 148 6.71 13.59 0.78
C ASN A 148 6.41 13.99 2.22
#